data_AF-A0A6I2VDV5-F1
#
_entry.id   AF-A0A6I2VDV5-F1
#
_cell.length_a   1.000
_cell.length_b   1.000
_cell.length_c   1.000
_cell.angle_alpha   90.00
_cell.angle_beta   90.00
_cell.angle_gamma   90.00
#
_symmetry.space_group_name_H-M   'P 1'
#
loop_
_entity.id
_entity.type
_entity.pdbx_description
1 polymer ?
#
loop_
_entity_poly.entity_id
_entity_poly.type
_entity_poly.pdbx_seq_one_letter_code
_entity_poly.pdbx_strand_id
1 'polypeptide(L)'
;MTPASGTPVSTALQVIAVEGIPNIQAGDDLSSMIIARCASLVWPDGSSGLASGDVVVVTSKIVSKSEGRVVAAASRDDLIDSESIRTLATKVTEKNTTRIVETPHGLVMAAAGIDASNIETGFVVLLPTDPDASASRLRTAIREKLGAEVGVVITDTMGRAWRNGLTDNAIGVAGVESLNDHTGRADAYGRTLEMTVVATADEIASAADLVKGKATGLPVAVVRGMSHAVEADDGPGARALVRPRGEDLFWLGTREALIEGRRTASELRRTVRAFTDAHVSEASLDDAIRSAATAPAPHHSRPWRFMVLRDEPVRGELLDAMRERWANDLRLTDHMDEASINRRLARGDVLRHAPVIVIPFVDLDSGAHSYPDAARGAAERDMFMVSGGAAVQSLMIRLAADGLGTAWISSTMFCGDVVRQVLSLPETYQPLGAVAVGWPASDPGARERTDIGGIRIMPGQ
;
A
#
# COMPACT_ATOMS: atom_id res chain seq x y z
N MET A 1 35.07 20.27 -20.67
CA MET A 1 35.57 19.53 -19.49
C MET A 1 36.15 18.23 -20.01
N THR A 2 37.46 18.04 -19.89
CA THR A 2 38.14 16.79 -20.24
C THR A 2 37.88 15.79 -19.12
N PRO A 3 37.44 14.55 -19.39
CA PRO A 3 37.25 13.55 -18.34
C PRO A 3 38.58 13.26 -17.66
N ALA A 4 38.58 13.24 -16.33
CA ALA A 4 39.73 12.78 -15.55
C ALA A 4 40.00 11.30 -15.85
N SER A 5 41.27 10.94 -15.88
CA SER A 5 41.83 9.66 -16.32
C SER A 5 41.16 8.40 -15.74
N GLY A 6 40.78 7.48 -16.63
CA GLY A 6 40.39 6.11 -16.31
C GLY A 6 39.42 5.55 -17.36
N THR A 7 39.95 4.77 -18.30
CA THR A 7 39.26 4.11 -19.44
C THR A 7 38.57 5.09 -20.42
N PRO A 8 38.91 5.09 -21.73
CA PRO A 8 38.22 5.95 -22.69
C PRO A 8 36.73 5.56 -22.74
N VAL A 9 35.86 6.44 -22.22
CA VAL A 9 34.42 6.31 -22.34
C VAL A 9 34.07 6.57 -23.81
N SER A 10 33.46 5.59 -24.48
CA SER A 10 32.94 5.80 -25.83
C SER A 10 31.94 6.95 -25.83
N THR A 11 32.10 7.90 -26.73
CA THR A 11 31.13 9.01 -26.90
C THR A 11 29.95 8.62 -27.79
N ALA A 12 29.92 7.39 -28.28
CA ALA A 12 28.88 6.87 -29.17
C ALA A 12 28.34 5.53 -28.65
N LEU A 13 27.03 5.35 -28.84
CA LEU A 13 26.31 4.10 -28.57
C LEU A 13 25.87 3.50 -29.91
N GLN A 14 26.13 2.21 -30.11
CA GLN A 14 25.63 1.45 -31.25
C GLN A 14 24.80 0.28 -30.76
N VAL A 15 23.66 0.05 -31.40
CA VAL A 15 22.74 -1.04 -31.06
C VAL A 15 22.38 -1.77 -32.34
N ILE A 16 22.61 -3.08 -32.38
CA ILE A 16 22.28 -3.93 -33.53
C ILE A 16 21.51 -5.16 -33.08
N ALA A 17 20.48 -5.52 -33.83
CA ALA A 17 19.76 -6.78 -33.60
C ALA A 17 20.56 -7.94 -34.18
N VAL A 18 20.46 -9.11 -33.54
CA VAL A 18 21.10 -10.35 -33.99
C VAL A 18 20.10 -11.14 -34.82
N GLU A 19 20.35 -11.23 -36.12
CA GLU A 19 19.49 -11.94 -37.05
C GLU A 19 19.76 -13.46 -37.08
N GLY A 20 18.79 -14.22 -37.59
CA GLY A 20 18.96 -15.64 -37.89
C GLY A 20 18.96 -16.57 -36.67
N ILE A 21 18.56 -16.10 -35.50
CA ILE A 21 18.25 -16.96 -34.34
C ILE A 21 17.01 -17.81 -34.69
N PRO A 22 17.08 -19.14 -34.69
CA PRO A 22 15.94 -19.99 -35.03
C PRO A 22 14.90 -20.03 -33.90
N ASN A 23 13.77 -20.69 -34.15
CA ASN A 23 12.79 -20.96 -33.10
C ASN A 23 13.39 -21.86 -32.02
N ILE A 24 13.29 -21.41 -30.77
CA ILE A 24 13.83 -22.11 -29.59
C ILE A 24 12.84 -23.12 -29.04
N GLN A 25 13.34 -24.30 -28.69
CA GLN A 25 12.65 -25.40 -28.04
C GLN A 25 13.22 -25.68 -26.65
N ALA A 26 12.47 -26.43 -25.84
CA ALA A 26 12.92 -26.84 -24.52
C ALA A 26 14.19 -27.70 -24.60
N GLY A 27 15.21 -27.33 -23.83
CA GLY A 27 16.50 -28.02 -23.79
C GLY A 27 17.53 -27.55 -24.83
N ASP A 28 17.17 -26.61 -25.73
CA ASP A 28 18.14 -26.04 -26.67
C ASP A 28 19.30 -25.34 -25.93
N ASP A 29 20.52 -25.51 -26.42
CA ASP A 29 21.69 -24.74 -25.94
C ASP A 29 21.65 -23.31 -26.49
N LEU A 30 20.81 -22.49 -25.85
CA LEU A 30 20.57 -21.11 -26.23
C LEU A 30 21.88 -20.30 -26.28
N SER A 31 22.81 -20.56 -25.35
CA SER A 31 24.07 -19.83 -25.30
C SER A 31 24.92 -20.07 -26.54
N SER A 32 25.09 -21.33 -26.94
CA SER A 32 25.79 -21.67 -28.18
C SER A 32 25.16 -21.05 -29.42
N MET A 33 23.83 -21.03 -29.48
CA MET A 33 23.08 -20.48 -30.62
C MET A 33 23.25 -18.96 -30.73
N ILE A 34 23.19 -18.25 -29.61
CA ILE A 34 23.43 -16.80 -29.55
C ILE A 34 24.87 -16.49 -29.94
N ILE A 35 25.85 -17.17 -29.33
CA ILE A 35 27.28 -16.99 -29.60
C ILE A 35 27.60 -17.17 -31.09
N ALA A 36 27.05 -18.22 -31.70
CA ALA A 36 27.27 -18.51 -33.12
C ALA A 36 26.78 -17.38 -34.04
N ARG A 37 25.62 -16.77 -33.73
CA ARG A 37 25.11 -15.63 -34.51
C ARG A 37 25.86 -14.34 -34.21
N CYS A 38 26.20 -14.09 -32.95
CA CYS A 38 26.97 -12.92 -32.55
C CYS A 38 28.36 -12.88 -33.21
N ALA A 39 29.00 -14.03 -33.43
CA ALA A 39 30.29 -14.10 -34.12
C ALA A 39 30.25 -13.59 -35.58
N SER A 40 29.07 -13.64 -36.23
CA SER A 40 28.87 -13.16 -37.60
C SER A 40 28.41 -11.69 -37.72
N LEU A 41 28.29 -10.98 -36.59
CA LEU A 41 27.90 -9.57 -36.60
C LEU A 41 28.95 -8.71 -37.30
N VAL A 42 28.49 -7.74 -38.07
CA VAL A 42 29.32 -6.70 -38.69
C VAL A 42 28.82 -5.34 -38.24
N TRP A 43 29.71 -4.55 -37.65
CA TRP A 43 29.40 -3.24 -37.10
C TRP A 43 29.57 -2.14 -38.15
N PRO A 44 28.92 -0.98 -37.97
CA PRO A 44 29.06 0.15 -38.90
C PRO A 44 30.50 0.67 -39.04
N ASP A 45 31.35 0.42 -38.04
CA ASP A 45 32.78 0.78 -38.05
C ASP A 45 33.66 -0.26 -38.77
N GLY A 46 33.08 -1.33 -39.30
CA GLY A 46 33.77 -2.42 -39.99
C GLY A 46 34.33 -3.51 -39.09
N SER A 47 34.22 -3.36 -37.76
CA SER A 47 34.56 -4.44 -36.83
C SER A 47 33.53 -5.57 -36.90
N SER A 48 33.91 -6.78 -36.45
CA SER A 48 33.03 -7.94 -36.48
C SER A 48 33.00 -8.67 -35.14
N GLY A 49 31.89 -9.36 -34.86
CA GLY A 49 31.73 -10.14 -33.65
C GLY A 49 31.46 -9.31 -32.39
N LEU A 50 31.52 -9.99 -31.25
CA LEU A 50 31.49 -9.37 -29.92
C LEU A 50 32.88 -8.89 -29.54
N ALA A 51 32.93 -7.80 -28.79
CA ALA A 51 34.13 -7.27 -28.15
C ALA A 51 33.90 -7.16 -26.62
N SER A 52 34.98 -7.18 -25.84
CA SER A 52 34.88 -6.91 -24.41
C SER A 52 34.31 -5.50 -24.17
N GLY A 53 33.39 -5.38 -23.22
CA GLY A 53 32.63 -4.16 -22.95
C GLY A 53 31.33 -4.02 -23.76
N ASP A 54 31.01 -4.97 -24.64
CA ASP A 54 29.67 -5.09 -25.23
C ASP A 54 28.66 -5.63 -24.19
N VAL A 55 27.38 -5.32 -24.40
CA VAL A 55 26.27 -5.87 -23.63
C VAL A 55 25.33 -6.64 -24.55
N VAL A 56 25.12 -7.93 -24.27
CA VAL A 56 24.20 -8.81 -25.01
C VAL A 56 22.83 -8.78 -24.33
N VAL A 57 21.81 -8.35 -25.06
CA VAL A 57 20.46 -8.17 -24.55
C VAL A 57 19.52 -9.20 -25.16
N VAL A 58 18.83 -9.99 -24.34
CA VAL A 58 18.07 -11.18 -24.74
C VAL A 58 16.66 -11.09 -24.19
N THR A 59 15.63 -11.32 -25.01
CA THR A 59 14.25 -11.38 -24.48
C THR A 59 14.02 -12.63 -23.61
N SER A 60 13.26 -12.45 -22.53
CA SER A 60 12.78 -13.47 -21.60
C SER A 60 12.21 -14.69 -22.33
N LYS A 61 11.45 -14.48 -23.41
CA LYS A 61 10.70 -15.52 -24.12
C LYS A 61 11.58 -16.66 -24.62
N ILE A 62 12.74 -16.36 -25.20
CA ILE A 62 13.64 -17.40 -25.72
C ILE A 62 14.38 -18.12 -24.60
N VAL A 63 14.69 -17.41 -23.51
CA VAL A 63 15.25 -18.00 -22.28
C VAL A 63 14.24 -18.98 -21.69
N SER A 64 13.01 -18.52 -21.44
CA SER A 64 11.89 -19.33 -20.96
C SER A 64 11.65 -20.58 -21.81
N LYS A 65 11.65 -20.44 -23.15
CA LYS A 65 11.50 -21.59 -24.05
C LYS A 65 12.62 -22.60 -23.87
N SER A 66 13.89 -22.16 -23.88
CA SER A 66 15.04 -23.04 -23.68
C SER A 66 15.01 -23.75 -22.32
N GLU A 67 14.50 -23.08 -21.29
CA GLU A 67 14.40 -23.58 -19.92
C GLU A 67 13.11 -24.38 -19.65
N GLY A 68 12.31 -24.68 -20.69
CA GLY A 68 11.12 -25.51 -20.56
C GLY A 68 9.96 -24.83 -19.83
N ARG A 69 9.91 -23.50 -19.79
CA ARG A 69 8.83 -22.70 -19.17
C ARG A 69 7.61 -22.51 -20.07
N VAL A 70 7.42 -23.40 -21.04
CA VAL A 70 6.21 -23.48 -21.86
C VAL A 70 5.25 -24.46 -21.21
N VAL A 71 4.06 -23.98 -20.82
CA VAL A 71 3.07 -24.79 -20.10
C VAL A 71 1.71 -24.77 -20.78
N ALA A 72 0.97 -25.87 -20.67
CA ALA A 72 -0.43 -25.91 -21.10
C ALA A 72 -1.28 -25.07 -20.13
N ALA A 73 -2.17 -24.24 -20.67
CA ALA A 73 -3.02 -23.34 -19.91
C ALA A 73 -4.50 -23.71 -20.09
N ALA A 74 -5.09 -24.41 -19.11
CA ALA A 74 -6.54 -24.61 -19.05
C ALA A 74 -7.27 -23.34 -18.60
N SER A 75 -6.70 -22.64 -17.61
CA SER A 75 -7.14 -21.34 -17.11
C SER A 75 -5.94 -20.42 -17.01
N ARG A 76 -5.99 -19.29 -17.73
CA ARG A 76 -4.95 -18.27 -17.61
C ARG A 76 -4.95 -17.61 -16.24
N ASP A 77 -6.12 -17.51 -15.61
CA ASP A 77 -6.23 -16.87 -14.30
C ASP A 77 -5.60 -17.71 -13.18
N ASP A 78 -5.75 -19.03 -13.24
CA ASP A 78 -5.14 -19.95 -12.28
C ASP A 78 -3.62 -19.91 -12.38
N LEU A 79 -3.08 -19.78 -13.60
CA LEU A 79 -1.64 -19.63 -13.82
C LEU A 79 -1.12 -18.29 -13.30
N ILE A 80 -1.86 -17.20 -13.52
CA ILE A 80 -1.52 -15.91 -12.91
C ILE A 80 -1.48 -16.07 -11.39
N ASP A 81 -2.46 -16.73 -10.77
CA ASP A 81 -2.49 -16.95 -9.33
C ASP A 81 -1.29 -17.78 -8.84
N SER A 82 -0.90 -18.83 -9.56
CA SER A 82 0.27 -19.65 -9.20
C SER A 82 1.61 -18.92 -9.36
N GLU A 83 1.69 -17.93 -10.26
CA GLU A 83 2.90 -17.16 -10.56
C GLU A 83 2.86 -15.76 -9.92
N SER A 84 1.97 -15.54 -8.93
CA SER A 84 1.82 -14.27 -8.22
C SER A 84 1.92 -14.44 -6.71
N ILE A 85 2.62 -13.53 -6.05
CA ILE A 85 2.63 -13.37 -4.59
C ILE A 85 1.33 -12.66 -4.14
N ARG A 86 0.92 -11.63 -4.89
CA ARG A 86 -0.27 -10.83 -4.59
C ARG A 86 -0.77 -10.07 -5.82
N THR A 87 -2.05 -9.69 -5.76
CA THR A 87 -2.65 -8.74 -6.70
C THR A 87 -2.56 -7.33 -6.16
N LEU A 88 -1.99 -6.40 -6.94
CA LEU A 88 -1.89 -4.98 -6.61
C LEU A 88 -3.07 -4.21 -7.18
N ALA A 89 -3.39 -4.44 -8.46
CA ALA A 89 -4.45 -3.69 -9.14
C ALA A 89 -5.26 -4.59 -10.07
N THR A 90 -6.57 -4.42 -10.08
CA THR A 90 -7.47 -5.11 -11.02
C THR A 90 -8.23 -4.11 -11.86
N LYS A 91 -8.12 -4.26 -13.19
CA LYS A 91 -8.95 -3.54 -14.16
C LYS A 91 -9.87 -4.52 -14.86
N VAL A 92 -11.16 -4.44 -14.54
CA VAL A 92 -12.21 -5.18 -15.23
C VAL A 92 -12.76 -4.30 -16.35
N THR A 93 -12.83 -4.83 -17.55
CA THR A 93 -13.53 -4.26 -18.70
C THR A 93 -14.59 -5.25 -19.16
N GLU A 94 -15.52 -4.82 -20.02
CA GLU A 94 -16.54 -5.72 -20.58
C GLU A 94 -15.95 -6.95 -21.28
N LYS A 95 -14.74 -6.82 -21.82
CA LYS A 95 -14.10 -7.86 -22.64
C LYS A 95 -13.10 -8.70 -21.85
N ASN A 96 -12.37 -8.08 -20.92
CA ASN A 96 -11.21 -8.70 -20.26
C ASN A 96 -11.01 -8.16 -18.84
N THR A 97 -10.43 -9.00 -17.99
CA THR A 97 -9.85 -8.61 -16.70
C THR A 97 -8.33 -8.57 -16.82
N THR A 98 -7.72 -7.43 -16.50
CA THR A 98 -6.27 -7.30 -16.37
C THR A 98 -5.91 -7.18 -14.89
N ARG A 99 -4.96 -7.99 -14.45
CA ARG A 99 -4.39 -7.91 -13.10
C ARG A 99 -2.94 -7.46 -13.16
N ILE A 100 -2.59 -6.47 -12.36
CA ILE A 100 -1.21 -6.14 -12.03
C ILE A 100 -0.87 -6.88 -10.75
N VAL A 101 0.18 -7.68 -10.80
CA VAL A 101 0.57 -8.62 -9.75
C VAL A 101 2.05 -8.49 -9.46
N GLU A 102 2.45 -8.91 -8.26
CA GLU A 102 3.85 -9.11 -7.90
C GLU A 102 4.22 -10.57 -8.15
N THR A 103 5.25 -10.83 -8.96
CA THR A 103 5.76 -12.18 -9.22
C THR A 103 6.71 -12.64 -8.11
N PRO A 104 7.07 -13.94 -8.02
CA PRO A 104 8.12 -14.43 -7.12
C PRO A 104 9.47 -13.71 -7.24
N HIS A 105 9.79 -13.14 -8.41
CA HIS A 105 10.97 -12.32 -8.65
C HIS A 105 10.91 -10.94 -7.99
N GLY A 106 9.70 -10.52 -7.58
CA GLY A 106 9.40 -9.17 -7.08
C GLY A 106 8.98 -8.19 -8.20
N LEU A 107 8.84 -8.64 -9.44
CA LEU A 107 8.39 -7.79 -10.55
C LEU A 107 6.91 -7.44 -10.40
N VAL A 108 6.57 -6.15 -10.55
CA VAL A 108 5.19 -5.67 -10.53
C VAL A 108 4.73 -5.40 -11.96
N MET A 109 3.93 -6.31 -12.52
CA MET A 109 3.57 -6.26 -13.94
C MET A 109 2.22 -6.91 -14.23
N ALA A 110 1.75 -6.72 -15.47
CA ALA A 110 0.50 -7.32 -15.92
C ALA A 110 0.61 -8.83 -16.08
N ALA A 111 -0.37 -9.56 -15.54
CA ALA A 111 -0.55 -11.00 -15.73
C ALA A 111 0.71 -11.85 -15.44
N ALA A 112 1.52 -11.45 -14.46
CA ALA A 112 2.75 -12.12 -14.05
C ALA A 112 3.79 -12.34 -15.18
N GLY A 113 3.73 -11.55 -16.26
CA GLY A 113 4.59 -11.76 -17.44
C GLY A 113 4.23 -13.00 -18.26
N ILE A 114 3.06 -13.61 -18.00
CA ILE A 114 2.58 -14.76 -18.76
C ILE A 114 2.18 -14.32 -20.16
N ASP A 115 2.90 -14.86 -21.14
CA ASP A 115 2.76 -14.51 -22.54
C ASP A 115 2.12 -15.64 -23.36
N ALA A 116 1.03 -15.32 -24.06
CA ALA A 116 0.33 -16.22 -24.98
C ALA A 116 0.58 -15.86 -26.46
N SER A 117 1.44 -14.88 -26.74
CA SER A 117 1.73 -14.41 -28.09
C SER A 117 2.83 -15.26 -28.76
N ASN A 118 2.67 -15.51 -30.06
CA ASN A 118 3.62 -16.25 -30.89
C ASN A 118 3.94 -17.66 -30.34
N ILE A 119 2.90 -18.34 -29.83
CA ILE A 119 2.93 -19.73 -29.37
C ILE A 119 1.65 -20.46 -29.81
N GLU A 120 1.69 -21.78 -29.83
CA GLU A 120 0.54 -22.63 -30.17
C GLU A 120 -0.64 -22.40 -29.20
N THR A 121 -1.86 -22.40 -29.75
CA THR A 121 -3.10 -22.23 -28.98
C THR A 121 -3.18 -23.26 -27.85
N GLY A 122 -3.48 -22.81 -26.64
CA GLY A 122 -3.57 -23.67 -25.44
C GLY A 122 -2.27 -23.73 -24.63
N PHE A 123 -1.19 -23.11 -25.10
CA PHE A 123 0.06 -22.96 -24.36
C PHE A 123 0.35 -21.50 -24.02
N VAL A 124 1.10 -21.30 -22.94
CA VAL A 124 1.65 -19.99 -22.56
C VAL A 124 3.12 -20.15 -22.16
N VAL A 125 3.85 -19.04 -22.20
CA VAL A 125 5.23 -18.95 -21.73
C VAL A 125 5.23 -18.23 -20.39
N LEU A 126 5.80 -18.88 -19.38
CA LEU A 126 6.06 -18.28 -18.06
C LEU A 126 7.43 -17.60 -18.08
N LEU A 127 7.68 -16.68 -17.14
CA LEU A 127 9.01 -16.09 -16.99
C LEU A 127 10.06 -17.16 -16.61
N PRO A 128 11.36 -16.94 -16.93
CA PRO A 128 12.44 -17.78 -16.43
C PRO A 128 12.42 -17.78 -14.90
N THR A 129 12.71 -18.92 -14.27
CA THR A 129 12.64 -19.00 -12.79
C THR A 129 13.71 -18.13 -12.13
N ASP A 130 14.90 -18.06 -12.71
CA ASP A 130 16.00 -17.21 -12.24
C ASP A 130 16.71 -16.55 -13.44
N PRO A 131 16.18 -15.41 -13.93
CA PRO A 131 16.72 -14.75 -15.11
C PRO A 131 18.15 -14.19 -14.90
N ASP A 132 18.52 -13.83 -13.66
CA ASP A 132 19.89 -13.41 -13.31
C ASP A 132 20.87 -14.58 -13.51
N ALA A 133 20.51 -15.78 -13.04
CA ALA A 133 21.30 -16.97 -13.28
C ALA A 133 21.37 -17.34 -14.78
N SER A 134 20.29 -17.13 -15.54
CA SER A 134 20.31 -17.32 -17.00
C SER A 134 21.27 -16.33 -17.70
N ALA A 135 21.29 -15.07 -17.27
CA ALA A 135 22.24 -14.07 -17.75
C ALA A 135 23.69 -14.48 -17.46
N SER A 136 23.97 -14.92 -16.23
CA SER A 136 25.30 -15.36 -15.78
C SER A 136 25.81 -16.57 -16.58
N ARG A 137 24.94 -17.56 -16.87
CA ARG A 137 25.29 -18.71 -17.72
C ARG A 137 25.68 -18.28 -19.13
N LEU A 138 24.91 -17.39 -19.76
CA LEU A 138 25.23 -16.88 -21.09
C LEU A 138 26.54 -16.09 -21.09
N ARG A 139 26.74 -15.22 -20.10
CA ARG A 139 27.98 -14.44 -19.92
C ARG A 139 29.19 -15.37 -19.81
N THR A 140 29.09 -16.39 -18.96
CA THR A 140 30.16 -17.39 -18.77
C THR A 140 30.47 -18.12 -20.08
N ALA A 141 29.44 -18.57 -20.80
CA ALA A 141 29.62 -19.24 -22.09
C ALA A 141 30.28 -18.34 -23.16
N ILE A 142 29.94 -17.04 -23.20
CA ILE A 142 30.57 -16.06 -24.09
C ILE A 142 32.06 -15.92 -23.74
N ARG A 143 32.38 -15.75 -22.46
CA ARG A 143 33.77 -15.65 -21.99
C ARG A 143 34.58 -16.90 -22.34
N GLU A 144 34.03 -18.09 -22.10
CA GLU A 144 34.72 -19.35 -22.38
C GLU A 144 34.95 -19.60 -23.88
N LYS A 145 33.96 -19.27 -24.72
CA LYS A 145 34.04 -19.56 -26.16
C LYS A 145 34.73 -18.48 -26.99
N LEU A 146 34.61 -17.22 -26.59
CA LEU A 146 35.11 -16.07 -27.36
C LEU A 146 36.21 -15.29 -26.64
N GLY A 147 36.45 -15.52 -25.34
CA GLY A 147 37.40 -14.75 -24.53
C GLY A 147 36.97 -13.29 -24.30
N ALA A 148 35.71 -12.95 -24.59
CA ALA A 148 35.18 -11.60 -24.45
C ALA A 148 34.49 -11.41 -23.09
N GLU A 149 34.85 -10.33 -22.40
CA GLU A 149 34.23 -9.91 -21.13
C GLU A 149 33.05 -8.98 -21.45
N VAL A 150 31.83 -9.51 -21.38
CA VAL A 150 30.61 -8.80 -21.77
C VAL A 150 29.64 -8.68 -20.59
N GLY A 151 28.70 -7.74 -20.71
CA GLY A 151 27.49 -7.74 -19.92
C GLY A 151 26.38 -8.56 -20.59
N VAL A 152 25.44 -9.08 -19.81
CA VAL A 152 24.22 -9.73 -20.30
C VAL A 152 23.00 -9.19 -19.59
N VAL A 153 21.96 -8.85 -20.36
CA VAL A 153 20.66 -8.39 -19.82
C VAL A 153 19.53 -9.24 -20.43
N ILE A 154 18.75 -9.89 -19.57
CA ILE A 154 17.49 -10.53 -19.96
C ILE A 154 16.37 -9.53 -19.79
N THR A 155 15.55 -9.33 -20.82
CA THR A 155 14.50 -8.30 -20.84
C THR A 155 13.11 -8.88 -20.98
N ASP A 156 12.13 -8.21 -20.38
CA ASP A 156 10.72 -8.47 -20.68
C ASP A 156 9.97 -7.17 -20.93
N THR A 157 8.89 -7.27 -21.71
CA THR A 157 8.07 -6.11 -22.06
C THR A 157 7.07 -5.83 -20.95
N MET A 158 7.12 -4.63 -20.38
CA MET A 158 6.20 -4.21 -19.33
C MET A 158 5.60 -2.82 -19.57
N GLY A 159 4.41 -2.61 -19.00
CA GLY A 159 3.82 -1.28 -18.85
C GLY A 159 4.41 -0.58 -17.63
N ARG A 160 4.05 0.69 -17.45
CA ARG A 160 4.53 1.50 -16.31
C ARG A 160 3.49 2.51 -15.87
N ALA A 161 3.53 2.87 -14.59
CA ALA A 161 2.58 3.82 -14.02
C ALA A 161 2.64 5.18 -14.74
N TRP A 162 1.46 5.80 -14.91
CA TRP A 162 1.26 7.16 -15.41
C TRP A 162 1.73 7.47 -16.84
N ARG A 163 2.16 6.47 -17.61
CA ARG A 163 2.53 6.63 -19.02
C ARG A 163 1.88 5.56 -19.88
N ASN A 164 1.40 5.98 -21.05
CA ASN A 164 0.92 5.04 -22.06
C ASN A 164 2.09 4.42 -22.82
N GLY A 165 1.89 3.20 -23.30
CA GLY A 165 2.91 2.43 -24.03
C GLY A 165 3.68 1.45 -23.14
N LEU A 166 4.39 0.55 -23.81
CA LEU A 166 5.23 -0.48 -23.20
C LEU A 166 6.70 -0.17 -23.48
N THR A 167 7.59 -0.61 -22.59
CA THR A 167 9.04 -0.61 -22.78
C THR A 167 9.57 -1.98 -22.38
N ASP A 168 10.76 -2.34 -22.88
CA ASP A 168 11.50 -3.45 -22.27
C ASP A 168 12.25 -2.97 -21.04
N ASN A 169 12.19 -3.80 -20.01
CA ASN A 169 12.90 -3.61 -18.76
C ASN A 169 13.73 -4.85 -18.47
N ALA A 170 14.80 -4.68 -17.72
CA ALA A 170 15.66 -5.78 -17.28
C ALA A 170 14.94 -6.61 -16.22
N ILE A 171 14.89 -7.92 -16.44
CA ILE A 171 14.39 -8.91 -15.48
C ILE A 171 15.49 -9.88 -15.02
N GLY A 172 16.63 -9.89 -15.73
CA GLY A 172 17.85 -10.60 -15.37
C GLY A 172 19.09 -9.81 -15.83
N VAL A 173 20.14 -9.74 -15.02
CA VAL A 173 21.37 -9.02 -15.32
C VAL A 173 22.58 -9.81 -14.82
N ALA A 174 23.64 -9.84 -15.63
CA ALA A 174 24.95 -10.31 -15.22
C ALA A 174 26.07 -9.47 -15.86
N GLY A 175 27.01 -8.98 -15.06
CA GLY A 175 28.17 -8.23 -15.54
C GLY A 175 27.85 -6.83 -16.06
N VAL A 176 26.76 -6.24 -15.56
CA VAL A 176 26.36 -4.85 -15.85
C VAL A 176 26.01 -4.15 -14.54
N GLU A 177 26.52 -2.94 -14.36
CA GLU A 177 26.10 -2.03 -13.29
C GLU A 177 24.59 -1.79 -13.42
N SER A 178 23.80 -2.45 -12.55
CA SER A 178 22.34 -2.43 -12.68
C SER A 178 21.75 -1.06 -12.32
N LEU A 179 22.28 -0.47 -11.25
CA LEU A 179 21.96 0.87 -10.76
C LEU A 179 23.24 1.70 -10.65
N ASN A 180 23.33 2.78 -11.41
CA ASN A 180 24.40 3.77 -11.23
C ASN A 180 23.95 4.83 -10.22
N ASP A 181 24.36 4.65 -8.97
CA ASP A 181 24.01 5.54 -7.86
C ASP A 181 24.97 6.73 -7.78
N HIS A 182 24.45 7.92 -8.10
CA HIS A 182 25.14 9.18 -7.96
C HIS A 182 24.88 9.88 -6.62
N THR A 183 24.12 9.28 -5.72
CA THR A 183 23.81 9.85 -4.40
C THR A 183 25.09 10.14 -3.63
N GLY A 184 25.18 11.33 -3.05
CA GLY A 184 26.38 11.81 -2.36
C GLY A 184 27.47 12.38 -3.28
N ARG A 185 27.39 12.19 -4.60
CA ARG A 185 28.35 12.78 -5.56
C ARG A 185 28.05 14.27 -5.78
N ALA A 186 29.08 15.06 -6.11
CA ALA A 186 28.93 16.47 -6.42
C ALA A 186 28.58 16.69 -7.91
N ASP A 187 27.69 17.64 -8.18
CA ASP A 187 27.40 18.11 -9.54
C ASP A 187 28.47 19.10 -10.05
N ALA A 188 28.28 19.61 -11.27
CA ALA A 188 29.21 20.57 -11.90
C ALA A 188 29.37 21.90 -11.13
N TYR A 189 28.49 22.20 -10.17
CA TYR A 189 28.51 23.38 -9.32
C TYR A 189 28.87 23.06 -7.86
N GLY A 190 29.29 21.82 -7.57
CA GLY A 190 29.68 21.37 -6.23
C GLY A 190 28.50 21.02 -5.32
N ARG A 191 27.26 20.95 -5.82
CA ARG A 191 26.09 20.56 -5.03
C ARG A 191 25.99 19.04 -4.95
N THR A 192 25.66 18.51 -3.79
CA THR A 192 25.48 17.07 -3.58
C THR A 192 24.19 16.60 -4.25
N LEU A 193 24.26 15.50 -4.99
CA LEU A 193 23.12 14.80 -5.55
C LEU A 193 22.48 13.93 -4.45
N GLU A 194 21.16 14.04 -4.24
CA GLU A 194 20.49 13.41 -3.08
C GLU A 194 19.75 12.11 -3.43
N MET A 195 19.18 11.97 -4.63
CA MET A 195 18.37 10.81 -5.05
C MET A 195 18.54 10.53 -6.55
N THR A 196 19.79 10.52 -7.02
CA THR A 196 20.09 10.33 -8.45
C THR A 196 20.64 8.94 -8.68
N VAL A 197 19.73 7.97 -8.82
CA VAL A 197 20.06 6.60 -9.17
C VAL A 197 19.55 6.33 -10.58
N VAL A 198 20.46 5.99 -11.50
CA VAL A 198 20.11 5.68 -12.89
C VAL A 198 19.95 4.17 -13.02
N ALA A 199 18.81 3.73 -13.54
CA ALA A 199 18.53 2.33 -13.84
C ALA A 199 19.19 1.93 -15.18
N THR A 200 20.52 1.85 -15.17
CA THR A 200 21.34 1.63 -16.37
C THR A 200 20.94 0.36 -17.12
N ALA A 201 20.62 -0.73 -16.42
CA ALA A 201 20.15 -1.96 -17.05
C ALA A 201 18.80 -1.79 -17.78
N ASP A 202 17.87 -0.99 -17.23
CA ASP A 202 16.59 -0.67 -17.88
C ASP A 202 16.77 0.26 -19.09
N GLU A 203 17.71 1.20 -19.05
CA GLU A 203 18.05 2.04 -20.20
C GLU A 203 18.62 1.20 -21.36
N ILE A 204 19.52 0.26 -21.06
CA ILE A 204 20.07 -0.70 -22.02
C ILE A 204 18.96 -1.57 -22.60
N ALA A 205 18.08 -2.11 -21.74
CA ALA A 205 16.94 -2.93 -22.14
C ALA A 205 16.01 -2.16 -23.11
N SER A 206 15.68 -0.92 -22.77
CA SER A 206 14.86 -0.04 -23.60
C SER A 206 15.53 0.34 -24.92
N ALA A 207 16.84 0.58 -24.93
CA ALA A 207 17.58 0.88 -26.17
C ALA A 207 17.62 -0.33 -27.12
N ALA A 208 17.84 -1.53 -26.59
CA ALA A 208 17.82 -2.78 -27.35
C ALA A 208 16.44 -3.06 -27.98
N ASP A 209 15.35 -2.67 -27.30
CA ASP A 209 13.99 -2.84 -27.83
C ASP A 209 13.74 -2.08 -29.14
N LEU A 210 14.45 -0.97 -29.38
CA LEU A 210 14.29 -0.18 -30.60
C LEU A 210 14.70 -0.95 -31.87
N VAL A 211 15.68 -1.84 -31.75
CA VAL A 211 16.15 -2.67 -32.89
C VAL A 211 15.54 -4.06 -32.87
N LYS A 212 15.25 -4.60 -31.68
CA LYS A 212 14.51 -5.86 -31.56
C LYS A 212 13.11 -5.67 -32.12
N GLY A 213 12.33 -4.70 -31.64
CA GLY A 213 10.94 -4.52 -32.03
C GLY A 213 10.01 -5.66 -31.58
N LYS A 214 8.70 -5.42 -31.58
CA LYS A 214 7.73 -6.37 -30.97
C LYS A 214 7.27 -7.51 -31.88
N ALA A 215 7.43 -7.38 -33.20
CA ALA A 215 6.88 -8.30 -34.19
C ALA A 215 7.90 -8.76 -35.27
N THR A 216 9.17 -8.39 -35.11
CA THR A 216 10.24 -8.66 -36.09
C THR A 216 10.80 -10.08 -36.00
N GLY A 217 10.58 -10.77 -34.87
CA GLY A 217 11.23 -12.05 -34.58
C GLY A 217 12.71 -11.93 -34.24
N LEU A 218 13.17 -10.78 -33.73
CA LEU A 218 14.57 -10.54 -33.34
C LEU A 218 14.72 -10.58 -31.80
N PRO A 219 15.06 -11.74 -31.20
CA PRO A 219 15.02 -11.90 -29.75
C PRO A 219 16.29 -11.42 -29.04
N VAL A 220 17.35 -11.09 -29.79
CA VAL A 220 18.66 -10.70 -29.24
C VAL A 220 19.15 -9.43 -29.91
N ALA A 221 19.77 -8.54 -29.14
CA ALA A 221 20.52 -7.39 -29.63
C ALA A 221 21.86 -7.28 -28.91
N VAL A 222 22.80 -6.57 -29.51
CA VAL A 222 24.09 -6.23 -28.89
C VAL A 222 24.21 -4.72 -28.82
N VAL A 223 24.59 -4.23 -27.64
CA VAL A 223 24.81 -2.81 -27.34
C VAL A 223 26.32 -2.60 -27.14
N ARG A 224 26.91 -1.76 -27.98
CA ARG A 224 28.34 -1.41 -27.94
C ARG A 224 28.53 0.05 -27.54
N GLY A 225 29.61 0.30 -26.80
CA GLY A 225 29.93 1.61 -26.22
C GLY A 225 29.65 1.70 -24.72
N MET A 226 29.25 0.59 -24.09
CA MET A 226 28.88 0.51 -22.68
C MET A 226 29.96 -0.10 -21.78
N SER A 227 31.23 -0.08 -22.22
CA SER A 227 32.35 -0.67 -21.46
C SER A 227 32.49 -0.13 -20.04
N HIS A 228 32.06 1.11 -19.79
CA HIS A 228 32.05 1.74 -18.47
C HIS A 228 31.00 1.16 -17.51
N ALA A 229 29.96 0.53 -18.04
CA ALA A 229 28.89 -0.11 -17.28
C ALA A 229 29.08 -1.63 -17.18
N VAL A 230 30.07 -2.21 -17.86
CA VAL A 230 30.37 -3.65 -17.79
C VAL A 230 31.28 -3.92 -16.61
N GLU A 231 30.85 -4.82 -15.73
CA GLU A 231 31.55 -5.18 -14.50
C GLU A 231 32.37 -6.46 -14.66
N ALA A 232 33.34 -6.67 -13.76
CA ALA A 232 34.20 -7.85 -13.76
C ALA A 232 33.47 -9.09 -13.19
N ASP A 233 32.73 -8.94 -12.10
CA ASP A 233 31.85 -9.98 -11.57
C ASP A 233 30.43 -9.85 -12.17
N ASP A 234 29.48 -10.66 -11.72
CA ASP A 234 28.11 -10.62 -12.25
C ASP A 234 27.28 -9.44 -11.69
N GLY A 235 27.76 -8.76 -10.64
CA GLY A 235 27.02 -7.71 -9.95
C GLY A 235 25.82 -8.23 -9.14
N PRO A 236 24.95 -7.31 -8.67
CA PRO A 236 23.80 -7.63 -7.83
C PRO A 236 22.57 -8.15 -8.58
N GLY A 237 22.61 -8.19 -9.91
CA GLY A 237 21.50 -8.65 -10.77
C GLY A 237 20.32 -7.67 -10.88
N ALA A 238 19.30 -8.07 -11.64
CA ALA A 238 18.08 -7.29 -11.86
C ALA A 238 17.28 -7.09 -10.57
N ARG A 239 17.48 -7.96 -9.55
CA ARG A 239 16.85 -7.79 -8.24
C ARG A 239 17.20 -6.45 -7.58
N ALA A 240 18.35 -5.86 -7.89
CA ALA A 240 18.70 -4.52 -7.41
C ALA A 240 17.72 -3.43 -7.92
N LEU A 241 17.10 -3.63 -9.08
CA LEU A 241 16.11 -2.70 -9.66
C LEU A 241 14.75 -2.80 -8.97
N VAL A 242 14.47 -3.91 -8.28
CA VAL A 242 13.20 -4.15 -7.61
C VAL A 242 13.17 -3.40 -6.28
N ARG A 243 12.23 -2.45 -6.16
CA ARG A 243 12.03 -1.74 -4.90
C ARG A 243 11.56 -2.71 -3.80
N PRO A 244 12.22 -2.73 -2.62
CA PRO A 244 11.75 -3.53 -1.50
C PRO A 244 10.34 -3.13 -1.06
N ARG A 245 9.56 -4.11 -0.61
CA ARG A 245 8.18 -3.93 -0.13
C ARG A 245 8.02 -2.83 0.93
N GLY A 246 8.98 -2.70 1.85
CA GLY A 246 8.93 -1.67 2.90
C GLY A 246 9.07 -0.24 2.38
N GLU A 247 9.56 -0.06 1.16
CA GLU A 247 9.77 1.24 0.51
C GLU A 247 8.72 1.50 -0.58
N ASP A 248 7.84 0.53 -0.87
CA ASP A 248 6.85 0.62 -1.94
C ASP A 248 5.71 1.59 -1.59
N LEU A 249 5.80 2.78 -2.18
CA LEU A 249 4.77 3.82 -2.09
C LEU A 249 3.49 3.47 -2.87
N PHE A 250 3.50 2.45 -3.72
CA PHE A 250 2.38 2.05 -4.60
C PHE A 250 1.86 0.67 -4.26
N TRP A 251 1.74 0.41 -2.95
CA TRP A 251 1.36 -0.87 -2.37
C TRP A 251 0.07 -1.46 -2.97
N LEU A 252 -0.94 -0.64 -3.24
CA LEU A 252 -2.21 -1.07 -3.85
C LEU A 252 -2.59 -0.14 -5.00
N GLY A 253 -3.27 -0.71 -5.99
CA GLY A 253 -4.01 0.05 -6.99
C GLY A 253 -5.11 0.88 -6.33
N THR A 254 -5.49 1.99 -6.97
CA THR A 254 -6.46 2.95 -6.42
C THR A 254 -7.76 2.27 -5.96
N ARG A 255 -8.28 1.34 -6.76
CA ARG A 255 -9.52 0.62 -6.45
C ARG A 255 -9.35 -0.25 -5.20
N GLU A 256 -8.27 -1.02 -5.15
CA GLU A 256 -7.95 -1.93 -4.07
C GLU A 256 -7.71 -1.16 -2.76
N ALA A 257 -6.97 -0.05 -2.81
CA ALA A 257 -6.75 0.84 -1.67
C ALA A 257 -8.08 1.41 -1.12
N LEU A 258 -8.98 1.87 -2.01
CA LEU A 258 -10.29 2.37 -1.59
C LEU A 258 -11.16 1.27 -0.97
N ILE A 259 -11.14 0.05 -1.51
CA ILE A 259 -11.88 -1.09 -0.96
C ILE A 259 -11.33 -1.43 0.43
N GLU A 260 -10.01 -1.53 0.57
CA GLU A 260 -9.37 -1.88 1.83
C GLU A 260 -9.66 -0.84 2.92
N GLY A 261 -9.51 0.45 2.60
CA GLY A 261 -9.85 1.53 3.52
C GLY A 261 -11.32 1.51 3.96
N ARG A 262 -12.26 1.28 3.02
CA ARG A 262 -13.69 1.15 3.35
C ARG A 262 -13.98 -0.04 4.26
N ARG A 263 -13.30 -1.17 4.03
CA ARG A 263 -13.54 -2.43 4.75
C ARG A 263 -13.04 -2.37 6.19
N THR A 264 -11.91 -1.69 6.41
CA THR A 264 -11.15 -1.74 7.67
C THR A 264 -11.39 -0.53 8.57
N ALA A 265 -12.08 0.53 8.10
CA ALA A 265 -12.28 1.76 8.87
C ALA A 265 -12.81 1.54 10.30
N SER A 266 -13.77 0.62 10.48
CA SER A 266 -14.35 0.33 11.81
C SER A 266 -13.41 -0.43 12.75
N GLU A 267 -12.38 -1.10 12.20
CA GLU A 267 -11.38 -1.87 12.93
C GLU A 267 -10.29 -0.98 13.54
N LEU A 268 -10.07 0.20 12.95
CA LEU A 268 -9.12 1.20 13.47
C LEU A 268 -9.58 1.77 14.81
N ARG A 269 -10.90 1.85 15.04
CA ARG A 269 -11.46 2.42 16.27
C ARG A 269 -11.13 1.56 17.48
N ARG A 270 -10.41 2.17 18.43
CA ARG A 270 -9.96 1.60 19.70
C ARG A 270 -10.44 2.45 20.87
N THR A 271 -10.57 1.84 22.05
CA THR A 271 -10.78 2.57 23.30
C THR A 271 -9.41 2.95 23.86
N VAL A 272 -8.93 4.14 23.48
CA VAL A 272 -7.62 4.67 23.85
C VAL A 272 -7.72 5.43 25.17
N ARG A 273 -6.87 5.10 26.14
CA ARG A 273 -6.92 5.70 27.49
C ARG A 273 -5.70 6.56 27.84
N ALA A 274 -4.70 6.57 26.97
CA ALA A 274 -3.48 7.36 27.12
C ALA A 274 -3.23 8.12 25.81
N PHE A 275 -3.05 9.43 25.94
CA PHE A 275 -2.90 10.35 24.81
C PHE A 275 -1.57 11.10 24.95
N THR A 276 -1.06 11.61 23.83
CA THR A 276 0.04 12.59 23.84
C THR A 276 -0.51 14.01 24.01
N ASP A 277 0.39 14.97 24.22
CA ASP A 277 0.06 16.41 24.29
C ASP A 277 -0.12 17.05 22.90
N ALA A 278 -0.10 16.27 21.82
CA ALA A 278 -0.23 16.80 20.48
C ALA A 278 -1.62 17.41 20.24
N HIS A 279 -1.64 18.53 19.51
CA HIS A 279 -2.87 19.27 19.25
C HIS A 279 -3.87 18.47 18.41
N VAL A 280 -5.13 18.44 18.85
CA VAL A 280 -6.26 17.91 18.08
C VAL A 280 -6.92 19.06 17.31
N SER A 281 -6.86 19.00 15.98
CA SER A 281 -7.34 20.09 15.13
C SER A 281 -8.86 20.26 15.16
N GLU A 282 -9.34 21.51 15.07
CA GLU A 282 -10.77 21.81 14.91
C GLU A 282 -11.35 21.18 13.63
N ALA A 283 -10.59 21.20 12.53
CA ALA A 283 -11.04 20.63 11.26
C ALA A 283 -11.34 19.12 11.37
N SER A 284 -10.53 18.38 12.13
CA SER A 284 -10.76 16.96 12.41
C SER A 284 -12.03 16.74 13.24
N LEU A 285 -12.25 17.57 14.26
CA LEU A 285 -13.45 17.47 15.12
C LEU A 285 -14.72 17.82 14.33
N ASP A 286 -14.70 18.89 13.55
CA ASP A 286 -15.81 19.30 12.68
C ASP A 286 -16.19 18.22 11.68
N ASP A 287 -15.20 17.63 11.01
CA ASP A 287 -15.44 16.58 10.02
C ASP A 287 -15.97 15.29 10.66
N ALA A 288 -15.48 14.96 11.85
CA ALA A 288 -16.00 13.86 12.64
C ALA A 288 -17.44 14.10 13.11
N ILE A 289 -17.78 15.31 13.55
CA ILE A 289 -19.15 15.68 13.94
C ILE A 289 -20.09 15.67 12.72
N ARG A 290 -19.64 16.14 11.55
CA ARG A 290 -20.42 16.01 10.30
C ARG A 290 -20.67 14.55 9.95
N SER A 291 -19.66 13.69 10.11
CA SER A 291 -19.80 12.24 9.93
C SER A 291 -20.75 11.62 10.96
N ALA A 292 -20.72 12.10 12.21
CA ALA A 292 -21.66 11.68 13.24
C ALA A 292 -23.12 12.03 12.88
N ALA A 293 -23.32 13.20 12.29
CA ALA A 293 -24.63 13.69 11.84
C ALA A 293 -25.21 12.94 10.62
N THR A 294 -24.49 11.97 10.04
CA THR A 294 -25.05 11.06 9.01
C THR A 294 -25.66 9.79 9.62
N ALA A 295 -25.71 9.68 10.94
CA ALA A 295 -26.35 8.55 11.62
C ALA A 295 -27.85 8.46 11.28
N PRO A 296 -28.47 7.27 11.39
CA PRO A 296 -29.91 7.14 11.21
C PRO A 296 -30.65 7.88 12.34
N ALA A 297 -31.66 8.68 11.97
CA ALA A 297 -32.52 9.41 12.90
C ALA A 297 -33.98 8.97 12.77
N PRO A 298 -34.73 8.88 13.89
CA PRO A 298 -36.18 8.72 13.86
C PRO A 298 -36.85 9.93 13.20
N HIS A 299 -38.02 9.71 12.60
CA HIS A 299 -38.90 10.78 12.08
C HIS A 299 -38.23 11.79 11.13
N HIS A 300 -37.16 11.40 10.42
CA HIS A 300 -36.36 12.30 9.59
C HIS A 300 -35.82 13.53 10.36
N SER A 301 -35.62 13.39 11.67
CA SER A 301 -35.14 14.44 12.56
C SER A 301 -33.61 14.61 12.53
N ARG A 302 -33.10 15.59 13.27
CA ARG A 302 -31.65 15.84 13.50
C ARG A 302 -31.37 16.07 14.99
N PRO A 303 -31.51 15.02 15.83
CA PRO A 303 -31.57 15.19 17.27
C PRO A 303 -30.20 15.39 17.93
N TRP A 304 -29.11 15.08 17.24
CA TRP A 304 -27.78 15.07 17.82
C TRP A 304 -27.25 16.48 18.08
N ARG A 305 -26.59 16.66 19.21
CA ARG A 305 -25.80 17.85 19.57
C ARG A 305 -24.45 17.38 20.11
N PHE A 306 -23.39 18.11 19.80
CA PHE A 306 -22.04 17.78 20.27
C PHE A 306 -21.43 19.04 20.87
N MET A 307 -21.01 18.96 22.13
CA MET A 307 -20.28 20.03 22.80
C MET A 307 -18.82 19.62 22.91
N VAL A 308 -17.92 20.44 22.35
CA VAL A 308 -16.47 20.23 22.44
C VAL A 308 -15.94 21.05 23.61
N LEU A 309 -15.24 20.41 24.53
CA LEU A 309 -14.58 21.03 25.68
C LEU A 309 -13.08 20.73 25.62
N ARG A 310 -12.25 21.77 25.76
CA ARG A 310 -10.79 21.72 25.79
C ARG A 310 -10.31 22.14 27.17
N ASP A 311 -9.86 23.38 27.34
CA ASP A 311 -9.28 23.87 28.60
C ASP A 311 -10.16 24.95 29.27
N GLU A 312 -11.41 25.09 28.83
CA GLU A 312 -12.35 26.02 29.43
C GLU A 312 -12.64 25.63 30.89
N PRO A 313 -12.78 26.60 31.82
CA PRO A 313 -13.03 26.32 33.24
C PRO A 313 -14.24 25.40 33.49
N VAL A 314 -15.28 25.54 32.67
CA VAL A 314 -16.52 24.73 32.75
C VAL A 314 -16.26 23.23 32.62
N ARG A 315 -15.19 22.81 31.91
CA ARG A 315 -14.78 21.41 31.84
C ARG A 315 -14.39 20.88 33.22
N GLY A 316 -13.57 21.64 33.95
CA GLY A 316 -13.13 21.26 35.30
C GLY A 316 -14.31 21.18 36.26
N GLU A 317 -15.16 22.22 36.26
CA GLU A 317 -16.38 22.29 37.07
C GLU A 317 -17.31 21.09 36.82
N LEU A 318 -17.55 20.76 35.55
CA LEU A 318 -18.36 19.61 35.17
C LEU A 318 -17.79 18.30 35.71
N LEU A 319 -16.50 18.03 35.47
CA LEU A 319 -15.86 16.79 35.89
C LEU A 319 -15.82 16.66 37.42
N ASP A 320 -15.62 17.76 38.14
CA ASP A 320 -15.63 17.79 39.61
C ASP A 320 -17.03 17.53 40.16
N ALA A 321 -18.06 18.20 39.64
CA ALA A 321 -19.45 17.99 40.05
C ALA A 321 -19.93 16.55 39.76
N MET A 322 -19.58 15.99 38.61
CA MET A 322 -19.86 14.60 38.27
C MET A 322 -19.15 13.63 39.23
N ARG A 323 -17.88 13.90 39.56
CA ARG A 323 -17.10 13.08 40.50
C ARG A 323 -17.70 13.13 41.90
N GLU A 324 -18.13 14.30 42.35
CA GLU A 324 -18.79 14.47 43.65
C GLU A 324 -20.10 13.70 43.71
N ARG A 325 -20.96 13.83 42.69
CA ARG A 325 -22.22 13.07 42.60
C ARG A 325 -21.94 11.57 42.67
N TRP A 326 -20.98 11.06 41.90
CA TRP A 326 -20.66 9.64 41.92
C TRP A 326 -20.08 9.18 43.27
N ALA A 327 -19.24 9.98 43.90
CA ALA A 327 -18.72 9.67 45.23
C ALA A 327 -19.85 9.59 46.28
N ASN A 328 -20.83 10.49 46.19
CA ASN A 328 -22.01 10.49 47.07
C ASN A 328 -22.89 9.26 46.82
N ASP A 329 -23.15 8.88 45.58
CA ASP A 329 -23.91 7.66 45.27
C ASP A 329 -23.21 6.41 45.85
N LEU A 330 -21.89 6.28 45.65
CA LEU A 330 -21.14 5.13 46.17
C LEU A 330 -21.07 5.08 47.71
N ARG A 331 -21.03 6.24 48.36
CA ARG A 331 -20.93 6.34 49.82
C ARG A 331 -22.28 6.17 50.51
N LEU A 332 -23.28 6.89 50.01
CA LEU A 332 -24.58 7.02 50.68
C LEU A 332 -25.56 5.94 50.24
N THR A 333 -25.50 5.50 48.98
CA THR A 333 -26.42 4.49 48.42
C THR A 333 -25.80 3.10 48.45
N ASP A 334 -24.56 2.95 47.96
CA ASP A 334 -23.90 1.64 47.88
C ASP A 334 -23.14 1.26 49.17
N HIS A 335 -23.01 2.20 50.11
CA HIS A 335 -22.29 2.04 51.39
C HIS A 335 -20.86 1.49 51.23
N MET A 336 -20.15 1.91 50.17
CA MET A 336 -18.77 1.48 49.91
C MET A 336 -17.74 2.18 50.82
N ASP A 337 -16.63 1.50 51.08
CA ASP A 337 -15.48 2.09 51.78
C ASP A 337 -14.70 3.09 50.90
N GLU A 338 -14.02 4.05 51.54
CA GLU A 338 -13.29 5.12 50.85
C GLU A 338 -12.19 4.61 49.91
N ALA A 339 -11.52 3.50 50.23
CA ALA A 339 -10.48 2.95 49.35
C ALA A 339 -11.10 2.41 48.05
N SER A 340 -12.24 1.74 48.14
CA SER A 340 -13.00 1.26 46.99
C SER A 340 -13.61 2.39 46.17
N ILE A 341 -14.12 3.44 46.82
CA ILE A 341 -14.60 4.66 46.14
C ILE A 341 -13.47 5.28 45.32
N ASN A 342 -12.30 5.52 45.92
CA ASN A 342 -11.16 6.13 45.24
C ASN A 342 -10.71 5.33 44.01
N ARG A 343 -10.68 3.99 44.09
CA ARG A 343 -10.39 3.12 42.94
C ARG A 343 -11.40 3.23 41.81
N ARG A 344 -12.69 3.42 42.12
CA ARG A 344 -13.73 3.61 41.09
C ARG A 344 -13.62 4.98 40.45
N LEU A 345 -13.47 6.03 41.26
CA LEU A 345 -13.34 7.41 40.77
C LEU A 345 -12.14 7.58 39.82
N ALA A 346 -11.01 6.91 40.10
CA ALA A 346 -9.83 6.92 39.24
C ALA A 346 -10.08 6.43 37.80
N ARG A 347 -11.16 5.67 37.55
CA ARG A 347 -11.54 5.24 36.19
C ARG A 347 -12.03 6.41 35.33
N GLY A 348 -12.50 7.50 35.95
CA GLY A 348 -12.93 8.71 35.27
C GLY A 348 -11.78 9.62 34.83
N ASP A 349 -10.56 9.39 35.33
CA ASP A 349 -9.40 10.24 35.08
C ASP A 349 -9.01 10.34 33.60
N VAL A 350 -9.42 9.37 32.78
CA VAL A 350 -9.26 9.44 31.32
C VAL A 350 -9.87 10.71 30.73
N LEU A 351 -11.03 11.17 31.23
CA LEU A 351 -11.66 12.40 30.76
C LEU A 351 -10.87 13.63 31.22
N ARG A 352 -10.26 13.58 32.41
CA ARG A 352 -9.46 14.68 32.94
C ARG A 352 -8.14 14.85 32.18
N HIS A 353 -7.50 13.75 31.79
CA HIS A 353 -6.22 13.76 31.08
C HIS A 353 -6.35 13.84 29.56
N ALA A 354 -7.56 13.71 29.00
CA ALA A 354 -7.76 13.84 27.56
C ALA A 354 -7.44 15.26 27.07
N PRO A 355 -6.79 15.44 25.90
CA PRO A 355 -6.62 16.76 25.30
C PRO A 355 -7.96 17.45 24.97
N VAL A 356 -8.97 16.67 24.56
CA VAL A 356 -10.31 17.16 24.23
C VAL A 356 -11.37 16.20 24.77
N ILE A 357 -12.50 16.75 25.23
CA ILE A 357 -13.72 15.99 25.53
C ILE A 357 -14.81 16.44 24.56
N VAL A 358 -15.45 15.49 23.88
CA VAL A 358 -16.70 15.73 23.15
C VAL A 358 -17.85 15.13 23.94
N ILE A 359 -18.82 15.95 24.33
CA ILE A 359 -20.03 15.50 25.03
C ILE A 359 -21.18 15.44 24.01
N PRO A 360 -21.57 14.23 23.58
CA PRO A 360 -22.74 14.03 22.74
C PRO A 360 -24.04 14.13 23.55
N PHE A 361 -25.05 14.74 22.95
CA PHE A 361 -26.41 14.78 23.45
C PHE A 361 -27.40 14.41 22.36
N VAL A 362 -28.58 13.97 22.79
CA VAL A 362 -29.79 13.99 21.98
C VAL A 362 -30.77 14.97 22.58
N ASP A 363 -31.22 15.91 21.77
CA ASP A 363 -32.25 16.89 22.09
C ASP A 363 -33.63 16.31 21.74
N LEU A 364 -34.42 15.95 22.75
CA LEU A 364 -35.73 15.33 22.55
C LEU A 364 -36.75 16.29 21.92
N ASP A 365 -36.61 17.60 22.10
CA ASP A 365 -37.49 18.57 21.43
C ASP A 365 -37.23 18.64 19.93
N SER A 366 -36.10 18.12 19.48
CA SER A 366 -35.68 18.11 18.09
C SER A 366 -36.31 16.94 17.31
N GLY A 367 -37.58 16.63 17.55
CA GLY A 367 -38.39 15.74 16.72
C GLY A 367 -39.11 14.59 17.44
N ALA A 368 -38.95 14.42 18.75
CA ALA A 368 -39.63 13.36 19.48
C ALA A 368 -41.13 13.68 19.66
N HIS A 369 -41.96 12.64 19.58
CA HIS A 369 -43.39 12.74 19.84
C HIS A 369 -43.71 12.74 21.34
N SER A 370 -44.65 13.59 21.74
CA SER A 370 -45.22 13.55 23.08
C SER A 370 -46.33 12.51 23.15
N TYR A 371 -46.17 11.53 24.05
CA TYR A 371 -47.19 10.52 24.33
C TYR A 371 -47.79 10.71 25.73
N PRO A 372 -49.11 10.51 25.91
CA PRO A 372 -49.76 10.69 27.21
C PRO A 372 -49.42 9.57 28.21
N ASP A 373 -48.98 8.41 27.74
CA ASP A 373 -48.57 7.28 28.58
C ASP A 373 -47.05 7.14 28.66
N ALA A 374 -46.58 6.77 29.86
CA ALA A 374 -45.17 6.64 30.17
C ALA A 374 -44.47 5.55 29.33
N ALA A 375 -45.19 4.49 28.94
CA ALA A 375 -44.61 3.39 28.17
C ALA A 375 -44.17 3.84 26.78
N ARG A 376 -45.04 4.48 26.01
CA ARG A 376 -44.66 5.03 24.70
C ARG A 376 -43.71 6.21 24.81
N GLY A 377 -43.85 7.05 25.84
CA GLY A 377 -42.88 8.12 26.10
C GLY A 377 -41.46 7.59 26.33
N ALA A 378 -41.31 6.50 27.09
CA ALA A 378 -40.02 5.84 27.30
C ALA A 378 -39.48 5.21 26.00
N ALA A 379 -40.34 4.52 25.24
CA ALA A 379 -39.94 3.92 23.96
C ALA A 379 -39.47 4.99 22.95
N GLU A 380 -40.16 6.13 22.90
CA GLU A 380 -39.78 7.28 22.06
C GLU A 380 -38.40 7.80 22.47
N ARG A 381 -38.18 8.07 23.76
CA ARG A 381 -36.87 8.48 24.28
C ARG A 381 -35.79 7.47 23.90
N ASP A 382 -36.02 6.18 24.16
CA ASP A 382 -35.02 5.12 23.95
C ASP A 382 -34.65 4.98 22.47
N MET A 383 -35.62 5.13 21.56
CA MET A 383 -35.38 5.18 20.12
C MET A 383 -34.43 6.34 19.73
N PHE A 384 -34.64 7.52 20.31
CA PHE A 384 -33.78 8.70 20.13
C PHE A 384 -32.38 8.47 20.73
N MET A 385 -32.28 7.83 21.90
CA MET A 385 -31.00 7.47 22.52
C MET A 385 -30.19 6.46 21.68
N VAL A 386 -30.85 5.47 21.07
CA VAL A 386 -30.21 4.51 20.14
C VAL A 386 -29.66 5.22 18.91
N SER A 387 -30.40 6.17 18.34
CA SER A 387 -29.90 7.03 17.26
C SER A 387 -28.68 7.84 17.70
N GLY A 388 -28.68 8.36 18.92
CA GLY A 388 -27.53 9.00 19.54
C GLY A 388 -26.30 8.10 19.63
N GLY A 389 -26.47 6.87 20.09
CA GLY A 389 -25.39 5.87 20.13
C GLY A 389 -24.78 5.59 18.76
N ALA A 390 -25.60 5.52 17.71
CA ALA A 390 -25.11 5.38 16.34
C ALA A 390 -24.25 6.59 15.90
N ALA A 391 -24.66 7.82 16.24
CA ALA A 391 -23.89 9.02 15.96
C ALA A 391 -22.55 9.06 16.70
N VAL A 392 -22.54 8.66 17.98
CA VAL A 392 -21.30 8.55 18.77
C VAL A 392 -20.35 7.53 18.18
N GLN A 393 -20.85 6.39 17.70
CA GLN A 393 -20.03 5.40 17.01
C GLN A 393 -19.43 5.96 15.70
N SER A 394 -20.22 6.65 14.89
CA SER A 394 -19.74 7.30 13.65
C SER A 394 -18.66 8.36 13.92
N LEU A 395 -18.83 9.18 14.97
CA LEU A 395 -17.81 10.13 15.44
C LEU A 395 -16.48 9.42 15.72
N MET A 396 -16.52 8.36 16.53
CA MET A 396 -15.32 7.63 16.94
C MET A 396 -14.65 6.90 15.78
N ILE A 397 -15.42 6.32 14.86
CA ILE A 397 -14.85 5.69 13.64
C ILE A 397 -14.14 6.74 12.80
N ARG A 398 -14.75 7.92 12.61
CA ARG A 398 -14.14 8.95 11.78
C ARG A 398 -12.83 9.48 12.38
N LEU A 399 -12.83 9.78 13.69
CA LEU A 399 -11.61 10.20 14.40
C LEU A 399 -10.52 9.14 14.29
N ALA A 400 -10.86 7.85 14.44
CA ALA A 400 -9.90 6.77 14.28
C ALA A 400 -9.34 6.65 12.87
N ALA A 401 -10.14 6.90 11.83
CA ALA A 401 -9.68 6.94 10.44
C ALA A 401 -8.69 8.08 10.18
N ASP A 402 -8.78 9.18 10.94
CA ASP A 402 -7.82 10.29 10.91
C ASP A 402 -6.62 10.06 11.86
N GLY A 403 -6.51 8.89 12.50
CA GLY A 403 -5.42 8.51 13.41
C GLY A 403 -5.61 8.93 14.87
N LEU A 404 -6.74 9.56 15.22
CA LEU A 404 -7.03 9.97 16.59
C LEU A 404 -7.60 8.82 17.42
N GLY A 405 -7.12 8.70 18.65
CA GLY A 405 -7.65 7.80 19.67
C GLY A 405 -8.91 8.38 20.30
N THR A 406 -9.85 7.50 20.67
CA THR A 406 -11.05 7.89 21.39
C THR A 406 -11.35 6.96 22.56
N ALA A 407 -12.00 7.47 23.61
CA ALA A 407 -12.64 6.64 24.62
C ALA A 407 -14.00 7.22 25.00
N TRP A 408 -15.06 6.49 24.62
CA TRP A 408 -16.41 6.77 25.08
C TRP A 408 -16.62 6.22 26.50
N ILE A 409 -17.01 7.11 27.41
CA ILE A 409 -17.23 6.84 28.83
C ILE A 409 -18.65 7.27 29.18
N SER A 410 -19.47 6.35 29.69
CA SER A 410 -20.89 6.57 29.97
C SER A 410 -21.20 7.50 31.15
N SER A 411 -20.19 8.07 31.80
CA SER A 411 -20.29 8.82 33.07
C SER A 411 -21.40 9.88 33.12
N THR A 412 -21.57 10.71 32.08
CA THR A 412 -22.60 11.77 32.03
C THR A 412 -24.04 11.21 32.03
N MET A 413 -24.25 9.96 31.61
CA MET A 413 -25.57 9.32 31.59
C MET A 413 -26.09 9.02 33.01
N PHE A 414 -25.20 8.89 33.99
CA PHE A 414 -25.57 8.59 35.38
C PHE A 414 -25.92 9.84 36.19
N CYS A 415 -25.65 11.03 35.67
CA CYS A 415 -25.84 12.31 36.36
C CYS A 415 -26.29 13.42 35.39
N GLY A 416 -27.23 13.10 34.51
CA GLY A 416 -27.65 14.01 33.44
C GLY A 416 -28.23 15.34 33.93
N ASP A 417 -28.86 15.34 35.11
CA ASP A 417 -29.30 16.54 35.84
C ASP A 417 -28.11 17.48 36.14
N VAL A 418 -27.04 16.93 36.73
CA VAL A 418 -25.81 17.68 37.04
C VAL A 418 -25.18 18.24 35.77
N VAL A 419 -25.09 17.42 34.72
CA VAL A 419 -24.51 17.83 33.43
C VAL A 419 -25.30 19.01 32.83
N ARG A 420 -26.63 18.95 32.81
CA ARG A 420 -27.47 20.03 32.29
C ARG A 420 -27.36 21.28 33.13
N GLN A 421 -27.35 21.16 34.45
CA GLN A 421 -27.23 22.30 35.36
C GLN A 421 -25.90 23.03 35.16
N VAL A 422 -24.77 22.31 35.16
CA VAL A 422 -23.44 22.89 35.00
C VAL A 422 -23.27 23.53 33.62
N LEU A 423 -23.75 22.86 32.56
CA LEU A 423 -23.63 23.34 31.19
C LEU A 423 -24.74 24.30 30.76
N SER A 424 -25.67 24.64 31.67
CA SER A 424 -26.83 25.50 31.39
C SER A 424 -27.66 25.04 30.18
N LEU A 425 -27.93 23.74 30.09
CA LEU A 425 -28.66 23.12 28.98
C LEU A 425 -30.15 22.88 29.32
N PRO A 426 -31.05 22.88 28.32
CA PRO A 426 -32.46 22.53 28.52
C PRO A 426 -32.66 21.09 29.03
N GLU A 427 -33.74 20.84 29.78
CA GLU A 427 -34.08 19.51 30.31
C GLU A 427 -34.24 18.42 29.23
N THR A 428 -34.52 18.84 28.00
CA THR A 428 -34.72 17.96 26.84
C THR A 428 -33.41 17.38 26.30
N TYR A 429 -32.26 17.92 26.72
CA TYR A 429 -30.94 17.44 26.33
C TYR A 429 -30.55 16.22 27.17
N GLN A 430 -30.55 15.06 26.53
CA GLN A 430 -30.12 13.81 27.13
C GLN A 430 -28.64 13.56 26.81
N PRO A 431 -27.73 13.56 27.80
CA PRO A 431 -26.33 13.25 27.56
C PRO A 431 -26.14 11.77 27.21
N LEU A 432 -25.20 11.50 26.32
CA LEU A 432 -24.91 10.17 25.77
C LEU A 432 -23.48 9.72 26.14
N GLY A 433 -23.03 10.01 27.35
CA GLY A 433 -21.64 9.79 27.75
C GLY A 433 -20.73 10.98 27.39
N ALA A 434 -19.43 10.76 27.46
CA ALA A 434 -18.40 11.70 27.04
C ALA A 434 -17.33 10.94 26.26
N VAL A 435 -16.80 11.55 25.21
CA VAL A 435 -15.75 10.97 24.36
C VAL A 435 -14.47 11.73 24.61
N ALA A 436 -13.50 11.09 25.28
CA ALA A 436 -12.12 11.58 25.29
C ALA A 436 -11.52 11.44 23.89
N VAL A 437 -10.82 12.47 23.41
CA VAL A 437 -10.19 12.50 22.07
C VAL A 437 -8.75 13.01 22.20
N GLY A 438 -7.82 12.33 21.51
CA GLY A 438 -6.41 12.74 21.46
C GLY A 438 -5.58 11.83 20.57
N TRP A 439 -4.34 12.22 20.30
CA TRP A 439 -3.38 11.35 19.61
C TRP A 439 -2.97 10.21 20.56
N PRO A 440 -3.04 8.93 20.16
CA PRO A 440 -2.68 7.82 21.04
C PRO A 440 -1.20 7.91 21.48
N ALA A 441 -0.93 7.63 22.75
CA ALA A 441 0.45 7.58 23.27
C ALA A 441 1.29 6.42 22.67
N SER A 442 0.63 5.41 22.11
CA SER A 442 1.21 4.28 21.40
C SER A 442 0.24 3.82 20.31
N ASP A 443 0.75 3.22 19.23
CA ASP A 443 -0.09 2.63 18.19
C ASP A 443 -1.03 1.58 18.79
N PRO A 444 -2.37 1.78 18.73
CA PRO A 444 -3.32 0.87 19.34
C PRO A 444 -3.64 -0.36 18.44
N GLY A 445 -3.14 -0.36 17.19
CA GLY A 445 -3.34 -1.42 16.20
C GLY A 445 -4.78 -1.56 15.68
N ALA A 446 -4.96 -2.34 14.61
CA ALA A 446 -6.26 -2.65 14.01
C ALA A 446 -6.97 -3.83 14.71
N ARG A 447 -8.31 -3.82 14.77
CA ARG A 447 -9.08 -4.80 15.57
C ARG A 447 -9.19 -6.10 14.84
N GLU A 448 -8.85 -7.20 15.50
CA GLU A 448 -9.27 -8.50 15.00
C GLU A 448 -10.78 -8.64 15.07
N ARG A 449 -11.36 -9.13 13.98
CA ARG A 449 -12.78 -9.47 13.93
C ARG A 449 -13.01 -10.74 14.75
N THR A 450 -14.00 -10.70 15.64
CA THR A 450 -14.43 -11.87 16.40
C THR A 450 -15.31 -12.77 15.53
N ASP A 451 -15.30 -14.07 15.82
CA ASP A 451 -16.24 -15.02 15.22
C ASP A 451 -17.70 -14.62 15.52
N ILE A 452 -18.58 -14.86 14.55
CA ILE A 452 -19.98 -14.40 14.60
C ILE A 452 -20.80 -15.16 15.65
N GLY A 453 -20.42 -16.41 15.98
CA GLY A 453 -20.91 -17.22 17.10
C GLY A 453 -22.31 -16.88 17.63
N GLY A 454 -22.41 -16.64 18.94
CA GLY A 454 -23.64 -16.27 19.63
C GLY A 454 -24.10 -14.81 19.45
N ILE A 455 -23.40 -14.01 18.62
CA ILE A 455 -23.82 -12.63 18.32
C ILE A 455 -25.00 -12.65 17.35
N ARG A 456 -25.03 -13.62 16.41
CA ARG A 456 -26.14 -13.81 15.49
C ARG A 456 -27.11 -14.83 16.05
N ILE A 457 -28.32 -14.38 16.37
CA ILE A 457 -29.46 -15.25 16.66
C ILE A 457 -30.17 -15.65 15.36
N MET A 458 -30.62 -16.91 15.28
CA MET A 458 -31.42 -17.42 14.18
C MET A 458 -32.90 -17.48 14.59
N PRO A 459 -33.85 -17.26 13.67
CA PRO A 459 -35.26 -17.42 13.98
C PRO A 459 -35.56 -18.81 14.56
N GLY A 460 -36.27 -18.86 15.69
CA GLY A 460 -36.69 -20.11 16.33
C GLY A 460 -35.71 -20.75 17.31
N GLN A 461 -34.62 -20.05 17.67
CA GLN A 461 -33.76 -20.39 18.82
C GLN A 461 -34.14 -19.64 20.09
#